data_AF-A0AAW6RQN3-F1
#
_entry.id   AF-A0AAW6RQN3-F1
#
_cell.length_a   1.000
_cell.length_b   1.000
_cell.length_c   1.000
_cell.angle_alpha   90.00
_cell.angle_beta   90.00
_cell.angle_gamma   90.00
#
_symmetry.space_group_name_H-M   'P 1'
#
loop_
_entity.id
_entity.type
_entity.pdbx_description
1 polymer ?
#
loop_
_entity_poly.entity_id
_entity_poly.type
_entity_poly.pdbx_seq_one_letter_code
_entity_poly.pdbx_strand_id
1 'polypeptide(L)' 'MMEVHEKRILLEAIEILVKRPAQANETTLGNAIGYFTKLIESTTGGQLTIVPVIKDEVA' A
#
# COMPACT_ATOMS: atom_id res chain seq x y z
N MET A 1 -12.76 -4.74 8.75
CA MET A 1 -12.78 -3.27 8.58
C MET A 1 -11.40 -2.74 8.93
N MET A 2 -10.87 -1.78 8.16
CA MET A 2 -9.54 -1.23 8.38
C MET A 2 -9.55 -0.16 9.48
N GLU A 3 -8.61 -0.26 10.41
CA GLU A 3 -8.52 0.63 11.57
C GLU A 3 -8.02 2.04 11.17
N VAL A 4 -8.38 3.05 11.96
CA VAL A 4 -7.98 4.46 11.68
C VAL A 4 -6.46 4.62 11.65
N HIS A 5 -5.74 3.93 12.53
CA HIS A 5 -4.27 3.98 12.54
C HIS A 5 -3.67 3.43 11.24
N GLU A 6 -4.23 2.36 10.70
CA GLU A 6 -3.80 1.77 9.41
C GLU A 6 -4.05 2.73 8.24
N LYS A 7 -5.18 3.45 8.26
CA LYS A 7 -5.48 4.48 7.25
C LYS A 7 -4.48 5.63 7.31
N ARG A 8 -4.02 6.01 8.51
CA ARG A 8 -2.98 7.04 8.66
C ARG A 8 -1.65 6.59 8.08
N ILE A 9 -1.25 5.35 8.32
CA ILE A 9 -0.02 4.79 7.74
C ILE A 9 -0.08 4.80 6.21
N LEU A 10 -1.23 4.41 5.63
CA LEU A 10 -1.43 4.49 4.19
C LEU A 10 -1.30 5.93 3.67
N LEU A 11 -1.97 6.90 4.32
CA LEU A 11 -1.92 8.30 3.91
C LEU A 11 -0.50 8.87 3.97
N GLU A 12 0.26 8.55 5.02
CA GLU A 12 1.65 8.97 5.17
C GLU A 12 2.54 8.37 4.08
N ALA A 13 2.38 7.07 3.79
CA ALA A 13 3.12 6.42 2.72
C ALA A 13 2.82 7.05 1.35
N ILE A 14 1.54 7.31 1.04
CA ILE A 14 1.14 7.99 -0.21
C ILE A 14 1.68 9.43 -0.25
N GLU A 15 1.67 10.16 0.86
CA GLU A 15 2.23 11.50 0.92
C GLU A 15 3.73 11.50 0.60
N ILE A 16 4.50 10.56 1.18
CA ILE A 16 5.94 10.41 0.86
C ILE A 16 6.11 10.10 -0.63
N LEU A 17 5.38 9.13 -1.17
CA LEU A 17 5.51 8.74 -2.58
C LEU A 17 5.16 9.88 -3.56
N VAL A 18 4.15 10.69 -3.25
CA VAL A 18 3.68 11.77 -4.13
C VAL A 18 4.49 13.05 -3.96
N LYS A 19 4.75 13.48 -2.71
CA LYS A 19 5.33 14.79 -2.42
C LYS A 19 6.83 14.75 -2.14
N ARG A 20 7.36 13.62 -1.69
CA ARG A 20 8.76 13.47 -1.24
C ARG A 20 9.36 12.16 -1.74
N PRO A 21 9.31 11.86 -3.05
CA PRO A 21 9.69 10.54 -3.57
C PRO A 21 11.14 10.15 -3.25
N ALA A 22 12.05 11.13 -3.11
CA ALA A 22 13.43 10.90 -2.70
C ALA A 22 13.60 10.35 -1.27
N GLN A 23 12.56 10.44 -0.42
CA GLN A 23 12.54 9.87 0.93
C GLN A 23 11.88 8.49 0.98
N ALA A 24 11.33 8.01 -0.14
CA ALA A 24 10.70 6.70 -0.21
C ALA A 24 11.74 5.59 -0.04
N ASN A 25 11.36 4.57 0.72
CA ASN A 25 12.16 3.37 0.95
C ASN A 25 11.26 2.13 0.89
N GLU A 26 11.85 0.95 1.09
CA GLU A 26 11.13 -0.33 1.08
C GLU A 26 9.94 -0.34 2.04
N THR A 27 10.08 0.23 3.24
CA THR A 27 8.97 0.34 4.20
C THR A 27 7.84 1.23 3.66
N THR A 28 8.17 2.35 3.02
CA THR A 28 7.18 3.24 2.39
C THR A 28 6.38 2.50 1.32
N LEU A 29 7.08 1.76 0.45
CA LEU A 29 6.46 0.97 -0.61
C LEU A 29 5.61 -0.18 -0.05
N GLY A 30 6.14 -0.93 0.91
CA GLY A 30 5.41 -2.02 1.58
C GLY A 30 4.15 -1.52 2.28
N ASN A 31 4.23 -0.39 2.98
CA ASN A 31 3.08 0.24 3.62
C ASN A 31 2.04 0.69 2.59
N ALA A 32 2.45 1.37 1.52
CA ALA A 32 1.52 1.82 0.49
C ALA A 32 0.79 0.63 -0.15
N ILE A 33 1.52 -0.41 -0.56
CA ILE A 33 0.95 -1.59 -1.22
C ILE A 33 0.05 -2.36 -0.24
N GLY A 34 0.57 -2.74 0.92
CA GLY A 34 -0.14 -3.59 1.87
C GLY A 34 -1.42 -2.94 2.41
N TYR A 35 -1.34 -1.68 2.84
CA TYR A 35 -2.52 -0.98 3.36
C TYR A 35 -3.50 -0.57 2.26
N PHE A 36 -3.05 -0.34 1.02
CA PHE A 36 -3.98 -0.12 -0.09
C PHE A 36 -4.73 -1.41 -0.47
N THR A 37 -4.04 -2.56 -0.52
CA THR A 37 -4.69 -3.88 -0.68
C THR A 37 -5.74 -4.09 0.41
N LYS A 38 -5.38 -3.88 1.68
CA LYS A 38 -6.30 -4.03 2.81
C LYS A 38 -7.50 -3.08 2.72
N LEU A 39 -7.28 -1.84 2.27
CA LEU A 39 -8.35 -0.86 2.07
C LEU A 39 -9.36 -1.35 1.03
N ILE A 40 -8.88 -1.84 -0.12
CA ILE A 40 -9.72 -2.33 -1.21
C ILE A 40 -10.53 -3.55 -0.77
N GLU A 41 -9.89 -4.53 -0.14
CA GLU A 41 -10.56 -5.71 0.40
C GLU A 41 -11.63 -5.33 1.43
N SER A 42 -11.27 -4.45 2.37
CA SER A 42 -12.20 -4.00 3.41
C SER A 42 -13.38 -3.20 2.84
N THR A 43 -13.16 -2.38 1.82
CA THR A 43 -14.20 -1.52 1.24
C THR A 43 -15.18 -2.33 0.40
N THR A 44 -14.69 -3.37 -0.26
CA THR A 44 -15.46 -4.21 -1.18
C THR A 44 -16.05 -5.45 -0.52
N GLY A 45 -15.83 -5.62 0.79
CA GLY A 45 -16.24 -6.84 1.50
C GLY A 45 -15.57 -8.10 0.93
N GLY A 46 -14.34 -7.97 0.40
CA GLY A 46 -13.58 -9.05 -0.21
C GLY A 46 -13.94 -9.37 -1.66
N GLN A 47 -14.80 -8.58 -2.32
CA GLN A 47 -15.10 -8.78 -3.75
C GLN A 47 -13.90 -8.44 -4.65
N LEU A 48 -13.03 -7.53 -4.21
CA LEU A 48 -11.78 -7.19 -4.89
C LEU A 48 -10.59 -7.41 -3.94
N THR A 49 -9.55 -8.05 -4.47
CA THR A 49 -8.24 -8.21 -3.82
C THR A 49 -7.16 -7.75 -4.80
N ILE A 50 -6.14 -7.06 -4.28
CA ILE A 50 -4.94 -6.69 -5.04
C ILE A 50 -3.81 -7.62 -4.62
N VAL A 51 -3.28 -8.40 -5.56
CA VAL A 51 -2.11 -9.26 -5.35
C VAL A 51 -0.90 -8.60 -6.01
N PRO A 52 0.11 -8.15 -5.23
CA PRO A 52 1.35 -7.63 -5.79
C PRO A 52 2.10 -8.76 -6.50
N VAL A 53 2.50 -8.53 -7.74
CA VAL A 53 3.36 -9.46 -8.48
C VAL A 53 4.77 -8.86 -8.55
N ILE A 54 5.73 -9.52 -7.90
CA ILE A 54 7.15 -9.20 -8.05
C ILE A 54 7.60 -9.91 -9.32
N LYS A 55 7.99 -9.14 -10.33
CA LYS A 55 8.63 -9.70 -11.52
C LYS A 55 10.10 -9.91 -11.18
N ASP A 56 10.51 -11.15 -11.00
CA ASP A 56 11.94 -11.48 -11.03
C ASP A 56 12.42 -11.24 -12.47
N GLU A 57 13.26 -10.22 -12.68
CA GLU A 57 14.06 -10.10 -13.89
C GLU A 57 15.21 -11.11 -13.80
N VAL A 58 14.91 -12.41 -13.91
CA VAL A 58 15.92 -13.43 -14.18
C VAL A 58 15.33 -14.46 -15.15
N ALA A 59 15.64 -14.25 -16.43
CA ALA A 59 15.85 -15.31 -17.40
C ALA A 59 17.16 -15.01 -18.13
#